data_AF-A0A6L7LE10-F1
#
_entry.id   AF-A0A6L7LE10-F1
#
_cell.length_a   1.000
_cell.length_b   1.000
_cell.length_c   1.000
_cell.angle_alpha   90.00
_cell.angle_beta   90.00
_cell.angle_gamma   90.00
#
_symmetry.space_group_name_H-M   'P 1'
#
loop_
_entity.id
_entity.type
_entity.pdbx_description
1 polymer ?
#
loop_
_entity_poly.entity_id
_entity_poly.type
_entity_poly.pdbx_seq_one_letter_code
_entity_poly.pdbx_strand_id
1 'polypeptide(L)'
;MSQRDIESFSDLDRRGVRAYLAWLQEIGYVRSSVSRKLSALRTLFKWLKRMGIVDHDPLPARGAFKLDSRLPRFLSQDEAEKLVTSPDPSSDKRIRDRALLELVYATGLRVSEVGGLNLDSVNLDTRELRVTGKGSKDRVVLIGQSARDSIKVYLSEVRLAIGSAGPE
;
A
#
# COMPACT_ATOMS: atom_id res chain seq x y z
N MET A 1 -26.57 9.31 -22.16
CA MET A 1 -25.23 9.54 -22.74
C MET A 1 -25.12 8.70 -24.00
N SER A 2 -24.74 9.28 -25.14
CA SER A 2 -24.56 8.51 -26.38
C SER A 2 -23.33 7.61 -26.22
N GLN A 3 -23.54 6.30 -26.26
CA GLN A 3 -22.49 5.30 -26.39
C GLN A 3 -21.75 5.60 -27.70
N ARG A 4 -20.46 5.94 -27.60
CA ARG A 4 -19.60 6.02 -28.79
C ARG A 4 -18.96 4.66 -28.97
N ASP A 5 -19.18 4.07 -30.13
CA ASP A 5 -18.44 2.87 -30.53
C ASP A 5 -17.01 3.30 -30.86
N ILE A 6 -16.10 2.98 -29.95
CA ILE A 6 -14.66 3.13 -30.11
C ILE A 6 -14.14 1.73 -30.37
N GLU A 7 -13.85 1.42 -31.63
CA GLU A 7 -13.40 0.09 -32.06
C GLU A 7 -11.88 -0.04 -31.98
N SER A 8 -11.15 1.07 -32.06
CA SER A 8 -9.69 1.13 -31.94
C SER A 8 -9.21 2.26 -31.03
N PHE A 9 -8.01 2.11 -30.47
CA PHE A 9 -7.34 3.20 -29.74
C PHE A 9 -7.08 4.43 -30.60
N SER A 10 -6.99 4.26 -31.92
CA SER A 10 -6.83 5.35 -32.89
C SER A 10 -8.10 6.21 -33.01
N ASP A 11 -9.27 5.69 -32.66
CA ASP A 11 -10.54 6.43 -32.75
C ASP A 11 -10.76 7.32 -31.51
N LEU A 12 -9.98 7.10 -30.45
CA LEU A 12 -10.10 7.88 -29.23
C LEU A 12 -9.58 9.30 -29.47
N ASP A 13 -10.49 10.26 -29.43
CA ASP A 13 -10.20 11.68 -29.53
C ASP A 13 -10.32 12.39 -28.15
N ARG A 14 -10.00 13.69 -28.12
CA ARG A 14 -10.12 14.50 -26.91
C ARG A 14 -11.55 14.55 -26.36
N ARG A 15 -12.57 14.43 -27.22
CA ARG A 15 -13.98 14.43 -26.79
C ARG A 15 -14.34 13.11 -26.12
N GLY A 16 -13.85 11.99 -26.61
CA GLY A 16 -13.97 10.65 -26.02
C GLY A 16 -13.32 10.60 -24.64
N VAL A 17 -12.09 11.11 -24.52
CA VAL A 17 -11.40 11.20 -23.22
C VAL A 17 -12.19 12.06 -22.22
N ARG A 18 -12.70 13.22 -22.65
CA ARG A 18 -13.53 14.07 -21.76
C ARG A 18 -14.83 13.39 -21.36
N ALA A 19 -15.51 12.70 -22.28
CA ALA A 19 -16.72 11.96 -21.99
C ALA A 19 -16.46 10.83 -20.98
N TYR A 20 -15.36 10.10 -21.13
CA TYR A 20 -14.92 9.08 -20.17
C TYR A 20 -14.65 9.67 -18.78
N LEU A 21 -13.92 10.78 -18.70
CA LEU A 21 -13.63 11.43 -17.42
C LEU A 21 -14.89 11.97 -16.73
N ALA A 22 -15.84 12.53 -17.50
CA ALA A 22 -17.13 12.97 -17.00
C ALA A 22 -17.98 11.79 -16.50
N TRP A 23 -18.04 10.71 -17.28
CA TRP A 23 -18.72 9.47 -16.90
C TRP A 23 -18.17 8.88 -15.59
N LEU A 24 -16.85 8.88 -15.40
CA LEU A 24 -16.25 8.44 -14.14
C LEU A 24 -16.74 9.26 -12.94
N GLN A 25 -16.97 10.57 -13.11
CA GLN A 25 -17.52 11.40 -12.05
C GLN A 25 -19.00 11.10 -11.81
N GLU A 26 -19.77 10.88 -12.87
CA GLU A 26 -21.20 10.56 -12.81
C GLU A 26 -21.46 9.24 -12.06
N ILE A 27 -20.63 8.23 -12.27
CA ILE A 27 -20.70 6.96 -11.53
C ILE A 27 -20.04 7.02 -10.14
N GLY A 28 -19.64 8.20 -9.67
CA GLY A 28 -19.24 8.43 -8.27
C GLY A 28 -17.75 8.28 -7.95
N TYR A 29 -16.83 8.21 -8.94
CA TYR A 29 -15.40 8.19 -8.61
C TYR A 29 -14.93 9.52 -8.04
N VAL A 30 -14.20 9.46 -6.91
CA VAL A 30 -13.48 10.62 -6.36
C VAL A 30 -12.38 11.11 -7.30
N ARG A 31 -12.09 12.42 -7.25
CA ARG A 31 -11.11 13.10 -8.14
C ARG A 31 -9.73 12.46 -8.18
N SER A 32 -9.25 11.93 -7.05
CA SER A 32 -7.97 11.21 -6.96
C SER A 32 -7.98 9.91 -7.76
N SER A 33 -9.08 9.17 -7.73
CA SER A 33 -9.26 7.95 -8.53
C SER A 33 -9.38 8.25 -10.02
N VAL A 34 -10.10 9.31 -10.40
CA VAL A 34 -10.17 9.74 -11.80
C VAL A 34 -8.79 10.16 -12.33
N SER A 35 -8.02 10.92 -11.52
CA SER A 35 -6.66 11.32 -11.87
C SER A 35 -5.71 10.12 -12.01
N ARG A 36 -5.89 9.07 -11.18
CA ARG A 36 -5.14 7.81 -11.29
C ARG A 36 -5.47 7.06 -12.59
N LYS A 37 -6.75 6.97 -12.96
CA LYS A 37 -7.18 6.37 -14.24
C LYS A 37 -6.62 7.13 -15.45
N LEU A 38 -6.61 8.47 -15.41
CA LEU A 38 -5.96 9.29 -16.43
C LEU A 38 -4.44 9.02 -16.52
N SER A 39 -3.77 8.81 -15.38
CA SER A 39 -2.34 8.48 -15.36
C SER A 39 -2.04 7.12 -15.99
N ALA A 40 -2.94 6.14 -15.79
CA ALA A 40 -2.86 4.85 -16.47
C ALA A 40 -3.03 4.99 -17.99
N LEU A 41 -4.05 5.74 -18.44
CA LEU A 41 -4.23 6.04 -19.87
C LEU A 41 -2.99 6.74 -20.46
N ARG A 42 -2.38 7.68 -19.72
CA ARG A 42 -1.17 8.37 -20.18
C ARG A 42 0.00 7.42 -20.39
N THR A 43 0.15 6.45 -19.51
CA THR A 43 1.20 5.43 -19.64
C THR A 43 0.92 4.52 -20.84
N LEU A 44 -0.34 4.13 -21.04
CA LEU A 44 -0.79 3.33 -22.18
C LEU A 44 -0.57 4.04 -23.51
N PHE A 45 -1.05 5.28 -23.69
CA PHE A 45 -0.89 6.04 -24.94
C PHE A 45 0.58 6.38 -25.24
N LYS A 46 1.39 6.62 -24.20
CA LYS A 46 2.85 6.75 -24.37
C LYS A 46 3.50 5.46 -24.89
N TRP A 47 2.97 4.30 -24.49
CA TRP A 47 3.44 3.01 -25.01
C TRP A 47 2.91 2.75 -26.43
N LEU A 48 1.61 2.94 -26.69
CA LEU A 48 1.00 2.76 -28.02
C LEU A 48 1.68 3.62 -29.08
N LYS A 49 1.97 4.88 -28.76
CA LYS A 49 2.70 5.79 -29.65
C LYS A 49 4.13 5.32 -29.92
N ARG A 50 4.82 4.77 -28.92
CA ARG A 50 6.17 4.22 -29.09
C ARG A 50 6.17 2.98 -29.98
N MET A 51 5.09 2.21 -29.95
CA MET A 51 4.90 1.02 -30.79
C MET A 51 4.37 1.35 -32.20
N GLY A 52 4.09 2.63 -32.51
CA GLY A 52 3.52 3.03 -33.80
C GLY A 52 2.05 2.59 -34.00
N ILE A 53 1.33 2.26 -32.93
CA ILE A 53 -0.08 1.82 -33.00
C ILE A 53 -1.02 3.03 -33.12
N VAL A 54 -0.63 4.16 -32.51
CA VAL A 54 -1.36 5.43 -32.59
C VAL A 54 -0.39 6.57 -32.87
N ASP A 55 -0.81 7.54 -33.68
CA ASP A 55 0.04 8.68 -34.06
C ASP A 55 -0.22 9.92 -33.19
N HIS A 56 -1.38 9.99 -32.55
CA HIS A 56 -1.80 11.09 -31.69
C HIS A 56 -1.91 10.69 -30.22
N ASP A 57 -1.81 11.71 -29.34
CA ASP A 57 -2.14 11.58 -27.92
C ASP A 57 -3.42 12.41 -27.66
N PRO A 58 -4.58 11.77 -27.41
CA PRO A 58 -5.84 12.45 -27.16
C PRO A 58 -5.96 12.94 -25.72
N LEU A 59 -4.99 12.64 -24.84
CA LEU A 59 -5.07 12.94 -23.43
C LEU A 59 -4.71 14.40 -23.14
N PRO A 60 -5.32 15.02 -22.11
CA PRO A 60 -4.93 16.35 -21.69
C PRO A 60 -3.48 16.36 -21.16
N ALA A 61 -2.72 17.38 -21.56
CA ALA A 61 -1.34 17.59 -21.12
C ALA A 61 -1.25 17.81 -19.59
N ARG A 62 -2.24 18.49 -19.01
CA ARG A 62 -2.39 18.67 -17.56
C ARG A 62 -3.30 17.59 -16.96
N GLY A 63 -3.21 17.40 -15.65
CA GLY A 63 -4.15 16.52 -14.93
C GLY A 63 -5.60 16.97 -15.12
N ALA A 64 -6.55 16.03 -14.99
CA ALA A 64 -7.98 16.33 -15.12
C ALA A 64 -8.48 17.28 -14.01
N PHE A 65 -7.86 17.22 -12.83
CA PHE A 65 -8.26 18.00 -11.66
C PHE A 65 -7.03 18.48 -10.90
N LYS A 66 -7.15 19.63 -10.23
CA LYS A 66 -6.26 19.98 -9.12
C LYS A 66 -6.65 19.08 -7.94
N LEU A 67 -5.73 18.23 -7.51
CA LEU A 67 -5.94 17.40 -6.32
C LEU A 67 -5.69 18.27 -5.08
N ASP A 68 -6.62 18.21 -4.12
CA ASP A 68 -6.36 18.78 -2.80
C ASP A 68 -5.24 17.97 -2.13
N SER A 69 -4.15 18.65 -1.80
CA SER A 69 -3.13 18.10 -0.93
C SER A 69 -3.62 18.22 0.51
N ARG A 70 -4.02 17.09 1.11
CA ARG A 70 -4.21 17.05 2.56
C ARG A 70 -2.85 16.96 3.23
N LEU A 71 -2.64 17.74 4.27
CA LEU A 71 -1.45 17.60 5.11
C LEU A 71 -1.42 16.18 5.71
N PRO A 72 -0.24 15.55 5.84
CA PRO A 72 -0.11 14.29 6.56
C PRO A 72 -0.67 14.45 7.97
N ARG A 73 -1.56 13.53 8.36
CA ARG A 73 -1.98 13.40 9.76
C ARG A 73 -0.96 12.53 10.46
N PHE A 74 -0.41 13.01 11.56
CA PHE A 74 0.52 12.27 12.41
C PHE A 74 -0.15 12.00 13.76
N LEU A 75 0.32 10.98 14.46
CA LEU A 75 -0.08 10.67 15.82
C LEU A 75 0.84 11.41 16.79
N SER A 76 0.29 11.93 17.89
CA SER A 76 1.10 12.30 19.05
C SER A 76 1.71 11.05 19.69
N GLN A 77 2.68 11.24 20.59
CA GLN A 77 3.27 10.14 21.35
C GLN A 77 2.21 9.36 22.14
N ASP A 78 1.31 10.07 22.83
CA ASP A 78 0.23 9.45 23.61
C ASP A 78 -0.77 8.69 22.71
N GLU A 79 -1.07 9.20 21.52
CA GLU A 79 -1.94 8.53 20.55
C GLU A 79 -1.27 7.26 19.99
N ALA A 80 0.03 7.30 19.74
CA ALA A 80 0.79 6.14 19.31
C ALA A 80 0.85 5.08 20.41
N GLU A 81 1.07 5.48 21.67
CA GLU A 81 1.05 4.57 22.81
C GLU A 81 -0.32 3.91 22.98
N LYS A 82 -1.40 4.69 22.89
CA LYS A 82 -2.78 4.17 22.89
C LYS A 82 -3.03 3.20 21.74
N LEU A 83 -2.57 3.52 20.53
CA LEU A 83 -2.71 2.63 19.38
C LEU A 83 -2.02 1.30 19.63
N VAL A 84 -0.76 1.34 20.05
CA VAL A 84 0.03 0.14 20.27
C VAL A 84 -0.55 -0.69 21.42
N THR A 85 -1.18 -0.06 22.44
CA THR A 85 -1.85 -0.73 23.59
C THR A 85 -3.31 -1.12 23.34
N SER A 86 -3.89 -0.74 22.21
CA SER A 86 -5.29 -1.02 21.87
C SER A 86 -5.69 -2.48 21.57
N PRO A 87 -4.81 -3.45 21.28
CA PRO A 87 -5.23 -4.82 21.00
C PRO A 87 -6.13 -5.42 22.10
N ASP A 88 -7.24 -6.02 21.67
CA ASP A 88 -8.34 -6.49 22.54
C ASP A 88 -7.89 -7.55 23.57
N PRO A 89 -8.03 -7.29 24.88
CA PRO A 89 -7.77 -8.25 25.97
C PRO A 89 -8.47 -9.61 25.82
N SER A 90 -9.61 -9.67 25.14
CA SER A 90 -10.37 -10.91 24.93
C SER A 90 -9.93 -11.71 23.70
N SER A 91 -9.09 -11.14 22.83
CA SER A 91 -8.66 -11.80 21.60
C SER A 91 -7.42 -12.67 21.79
N ASP A 92 -7.47 -13.90 21.29
CA ASP A 92 -6.30 -14.81 21.20
C ASP A 92 -5.18 -14.24 20.30
N LYS A 93 -5.51 -13.27 19.44
CA LYS A 93 -4.56 -12.60 18.53
C LYS A 93 -3.89 -11.38 19.15
N ARG A 94 -4.28 -10.98 20.36
CA ARG A 94 -3.81 -9.75 21.03
C ARG A 94 -2.29 -9.63 21.05
N ILE A 95 -1.59 -10.70 21.44
CA ILE A 95 -0.13 -10.69 21.58
C ILE A 95 0.53 -10.48 20.21
N ARG A 96 0.02 -11.16 19.18
CA ARG A 96 0.48 -10.98 17.80
C ARG A 96 0.24 -9.56 17.33
N ASP A 97 -0.97 -9.04 17.52
CA ASP A 97 -1.37 -7.73 17.02
C ASP A 97 -0.59 -6.61 17.74
N ARG A 98 -0.32 -6.77 19.05
CA ARG A 98 0.60 -5.90 19.80
C ARG A 98 2.00 -5.91 19.21
N ALA A 99 2.57 -7.08 18.96
CA ALA A 99 3.91 -7.20 18.38
C ALA A 99 3.99 -6.56 16.97
N LEU A 100 2.95 -6.72 16.16
CA LEU A 100 2.85 -6.08 14.85
C LEU A 100 2.79 -4.55 14.94
N LEU A 101 1.98 -4.01 15.87
CA LEU A 101 1.84 -2.56 16.06
C LEU A 101 3.12 -1.92 16.59
N GLU A 102 3.76 -2.55 17.58
CA GLU A 102 5.08 -2.13 18.08
C GLU A 102 6.11 -2.12 16.97
N LEU A 103 6.11 -3.14 16.12
CA LEU A 103 7.06 -3.24 15.03
C LEU A 103 6.84 -2.14 13.98
N VAL A 104 5.59 -1.92 13.55
CA VAL A 104 5.25 -0.85 12.60
C VAL A 104 5.63 0.50 13.17
N TYR A 105 5.33 0.75 14.45
CA TYR A 105 5.65 1.99 15.13
C TYR A 105 7.16 2.23 15.21
N ALA A 106 7.95 1.20 15.58
CA ALA A 106 9.39 1.31 15.74
C ALA A 106 10.16 1.49 14.42
N THR A 107 9.62 0.99 13.30
CA THR A 107 10.39 0.85 12.05
C THR A 107 9.85 1.65 10.87
N GLY A 108 8.58 2.04 10.91
CA GLY A 108 7.90 2.63 9.75
C GLY A 108 7.77 1.69 8.56
N LEU A 109 7.92 0.37 8.76
CA LEU A 109 7.72 -0.62 7.71
C LEU A 109 6.29 -0.59 7.19
N ARG A 110 6.13 -0.84 5.88
CA ARG A 110 4.80 -1.00 5.29
C ARG A 110 4.15 -2.28 5.79
N VAL A 111 2.82 -2.29 5.88
CA VAL A 111 2.04 -3.48 6.27
C VAL A 111 2.40 -4.70 5.41
N SER A 112 2.63 -4.50 4.11
CA SER A 112 3.06 -5.58 3.20
C SER A 112 4.46 -6.12 3.50
N GLU A 113 5.37 -5.26 3.98
CA GLU A 113 6.73 -5.68 4.37
C GLU A 113 6.67 -6.45 5.69
N VAL A 114 5.90 -5.97 6.66
CA VAL A 114 5.70 -6.67 7.95
C VAL A 114 5.02 -8.02 7.76
N GLY A 115 3.97 -8.09 6.93
CA GLY A 115 3.27 -9.35 6.66
C GLY A 115 4.09 -10.37 5.85
N GLY A 116 5.19 -9.94 5.23
CA GLY A 116 6.12 -10.82 4.50
C GLY A 116 7.36 -11.23 5.30
N LEU A 117 7.48 -10.83 6.57
CA LEU A 117 8.63 -11.20 7.40
C LEU A 117 8.62 -12.69 7.75
N ASN A 118 9.78 -13.31 7.63
CA ASN A 118 10.05 -14.69 8.05
C ASN A 118 10.96 -14.71 9.28
N LEU A 119 11.02 -15.84 10.00
CA LEU A 119 11.80 -15.96 11.24
C LEU A 119 13.32 -15.78 11.01
N ASP A 120 13.82 -16.23 9.87
CA ASP A 120 15.21 -16.07 9.42
C ASP A 120 15.60 -14.61 9.16
N SER A 121 14.60 -13.75 8.99
CA SER A 121 14.75 -12.33 8.71
C SER A 121 14.77 -11.49 9.98
N VAL A 122 14.62 -12.10 11.17
CA VAL A 122 14.55 -11.44 12.47
C VAL A 122 15.73 -11.86 13.35
N ASN A 123 16.59 -10.92 13.73
CA ASN A 123 17.60 -11.13 14.74
C ASN A 123 17.28 -10.29 15.99
N LEU A 124 16.77 -10.94 17.04
CA LEU A 124 16.38 -10.27 18.29
C LEU A 124 17.55 -9.91 19.21
N ASP A 125 18.72 -10.51 18.98
CA ASP A 125 19.93 -10.23 19.76
C ASP A 125 20.61 -8.97 19.26
N THR A 126 20.73 -8.84 17.93
CA THR A 126 21.23 -7.61 17.30
C THR A 126 20.16 -6.54 17.09
N ARG A 127 18.87 -6.88 17.30
CA ARG A 127 17.70 -6.03 17.06
C ARG A 127 17.62 -5.55 15.61
N GLU A 128 17.79 -6.49 14.68
CA GLU A 128 17.82 -6.25 13.25
C GLU A 128 16.74 -7.04 12.52
N LEU A 129 16.15 -6.41 11.52
CA LEU A 129 15.26 -7.03 10.55
C LEU A 129 15.83 -6.92 9.15
N ARG A 130 15.83 -8.02 8.40
CA ARG A 130 16.05 -8.01 6.96
C ARG A 130 14.72 -7.86 6.25
N VAL A 131 14.57 -6.83 5.43
CA VAL A 131 13.36 -6.59 4.65
C VAL A 131 13.67 -6.39 3.18
N THR A 132 12.90 -7.04 2.32
CA THR A 132 13.01 -6.88 0.87
C THR A 132 12.10 -5.73 0.41
N GLY A 133 12.71 -4.65 -0.06
CA GLY A 133 12.03 -3.44 -0.52
C GLY A 133 11.68 -3.46 -2.01
N LYS A 134 11.20 -2.30 -2.50
CA LYS A 134 10.87 -2.08 -3.92
C LYS A 134 12.11 -2.32 -4.80
N GLY A 135 11.96 -3.14 -5.83
CA GLY A 135 13.05 -3.53 -6.74
C GLY A 135 13.88 -4.71 -6.24
N SER A 136 13.35 -5.50 -5.31
CA SER A 136 13.99 -6.70 -4.74
C SER A 136 15.35 -6.41 -4.09
N LYS A 137 15.47 -5.23 -3.47
CA LYS A 137 16.65 -4.85 -2.71
C LYS A 137 16.42 -5.09 -1.23
N ASP A 138 17.29 -5.89 -0.63
CA ASP A 138 17.30 -6.10 0.81
C ASP A 138 17.89 -4.90 1.53
N ARG A 139 17.31 -4.58 2.69
CA ARG A 139 17.87 -3.62 3.64
C ARG A 139 17.73 -4.15 5.06
N VAL A 140 18.64 -3.72 5.92
CA VAL A 140 18.55 -3.95 7.37
C VAL A 140 17.82 -2.79 8.01
N VAL A 141 16.90 -3.10 8.92
CA VAL A 141 16.14 -2.13 9.71
C VAL A 141 16.32 -2.47 11.18
N LEU A 142 16.66 -1.48 12.00
CA LEU A 142 16.80 -1.66 13.44
C LEU A 142 15.44 -1.59 14.11
N ILE A 143 15.24 -2.41 15.14
CA ILE A 143 14.05 -2.37 15.99
C ILE A 143 14.37 -1.85 17.39
N GLY A 144 13.43 -1.10 17.95
CA GLY A 144 13.51 -0.64 19.34
C GLY A 144 13.30 -1.77 20.35
N GLN A 145 13.58 -1.47 21.62
CA GLN A 145 13.45 -2.42 22.72
C GLN A 145 12.01 -2.96 22.86
N SER A 146 11.00 -2.09 22.83
CA SER A 146 9.59 -2.47 22.97
C SER A 146 9.11 -3.44 21.87
N ALA A 147 9.55 -3.20 20.62
CA ALA A 147 9.26 -4.09 19.49
C ALA A 147 9.94 -5.44 19.65
N ARG A 148 11.23 -5.46 20.03
CA ARG A 148 11.97 -6.70 20.29
C ARG A 148 11.28 -7.52 21.40
N ASP A 149 10.93 -6.89 22.51
CA ASP A 149 10.33 -7.60 23.65
C ASP A 149 8.93 -8.11 23.31
N SER A 150 8.12 -7.34 22.58
CA SER A 150 6.80 -7.81 22.11
C SER A 150 6.89 -8.95 21.09
N ILE A 151 7.86 -8.90 20.17
CA ILE A 151 8.13 -10.02 19.24
C ILE A 151 8.59 -11.25 20.03
N LYS A 152 9.46 -11.09 21.02
CA LYS A 152 9.93 -12.20 21.86
C LYS A 152 8.76 -12.90 22.56
N VAL A 153 7.85 -12.14 23.18
CA VAL A 153 6.64 -12.66 23.82
C VAL A 153 5.76 -13.40 22.81
N TYR A 154 5.52 -12.82 21.63
CA TYR A 154 4.75 -13.48 20.57
C TYR A 154 5.37 -14.82 20.13
N LEU A 155 6.69 -14.86 19.93
CA LEU A 155 7.38 -16.08 19.52
C LEU A 155 7.33 -17.15 20.61
N SER A 156 7.53 -16.78 21.88
CA SER A 156 7.56 -17.74 22.98
C SER A 156 6.18 -18.26 23.39
N GLU A 157 5.16 -17.40 23.43
CA GLU A 157 3.86 -17.74 24.02
C GLU A 157 2.85 -18.21 22.98
N VAL A 158 2.91 -17.67 21.75
CA VAL A 158 1.87 -17.92 20.73
C VAL A 158 2.41 -18.81 19.61
N ARG A 159 3.53 -18.43 19.00
CA ARG A 159 4.04 -19.12 17.81
C ARG A 159 4.50 -20.54 18.11
N LEU A 160 5.23 -20.75 19.22
CA LEU A 160 5.68 -22.09 19.62
C LEU A 160 4.50 -23.00 19.98
N ALA A 161 3.47 -22.47 20.65
CA ALA A 161 2.26 -23.22 20.98
C ALA A 161 1.54 -23.74 19.72
N ILE A 162 1.51 -22.94 18.66
CA ILE A 162 0.97 -23.34 17.35
C ILE A 162 1.86 -24.37 16.65
N GLY A 163 3.19 -24.26 16.75
CA GLY A 163 4.12 -25.22 16.13
C GLY A 163 4.10 -26.61 16.77
N SER A 164 3.74 -26.71 18.05
CA SER A 164 3.55 -27.99 18.76
C SER A 164 2.17 -28.63 18.53
N ALA A 165 1.19 -27.85 18.07
CA ALA A 165 -0.09 -28.35 17.59
C ALA A 165 0.06 -28.63 16.09
N GLY A 166 0.42 -29.86 15.72
CA GLY A 166 0.58 -30.26 14.33
C GLY A 166 -0.65 -29.91 13.47
N PRO A 167 -0.48 -29.75 12.14
CA PRO A 167 -1.58 -29.39 11.26
C PRO A 167 -2.67 -30.48 11.28
N GLU A 168 -3.93 -30.07 11.51
CA GLU A 168 -5.10 -30.84 11.07
C GLU A 168 -5.20 -30.84 9.55
#